data_AF-A0A820Q982-F1
#
_entry.id   AF-A0A820Q982-F1
#
_cell.length_a   1.000
_cell.length_b   1.000
_cell.length_c   1.000
_cell.angle_alpha   90.00
_cell.angle_beta   90.00
_cell.angle_gamma   90.00
#
_symmetry.space_group_name_H-M   'P 1'
#
loop_
_entity.id
_entity.type
_entity.pdbx_description
1 polymer ?
#
loop_
_entity_poly.entity_id
_entity_poly.type
_entity_poly.pdbx_seq_one_letter_code
_entity_poly.pdbx_strand_id
1 'polypeptide(L)'
;MTTNSMKYSYFPLQRILNQHPNVSKPAFLDISFQFLPSMTSSGNKLIMIGDSQLYSISSTMNINDNEITNKYDFSLQIQHDLNINQLSCTINASLDLFNVETIDKISQRFHSISNQLLSSIDDQTNKPIHELSIILSNEQYLMQSMNNTQVPFPS
;
A
#
# COMPACT_ATOMS: atom_id res chain seq x y z
N MET A 1 6.04 -17.65 -4.89
CA MET A 1 4.57 -17.72 -4.67
C MET A 1 3.76 -16.77 -5.57
N THR A 2 4.35 -15.71 -6.13
CA THR A 2 3.71 -14.72 -7.02
C THR A 2 3.44 -15.20 -8.46
N THR A 3 4.06 -16.30 -8.89
CA THR A 3 4.04 -16.75 -10.30
C THR A 3 2.71 -17.36 -10.77
N ASN A 4 1.94 -18.00 -9.88
CA ASN A 4 0.71 -18.69 -10.29
C ASN A 4 -0.44 -17.72 -10.58
N SER A 5 -0.61 -16.65 -9.80
CA SER A 5 -1.71 -15.71 -10.00
C SER A 5 -1.55 -14.92 -11.31
N MET A 6 -0.32 -14.54 -11.66
CA MET A 6 -0.05 -13.86 -12.93
C MET A 6 -0.36 -14.73 -14.14
N LYS A 7 -0.05 -16.03 -14.07
CA LYS A 7 -0.37 -17.01 -15.14
C LYS A 7 -1.86 -17.02 -15.49
N TYR A 8 -2.74 -16.70 -14.54
CA TYR A 8 -4.20 -16.71 -14.71
C TYR A 8 -4.82 -15.30 -14.68
N SER A 9 -4.01 -14.25 -14.77
CA SER A 9 -4.48 -12.85 -14.73
C SER A 9 -5.44 -12.45 -15.85
N TYR A 10 -5.50 -13.24 -16.93
CA TYR A 10 -6.46 -13.04 -18.03
C TYR A 10 -7.90 -13.44 -17.65
N PHE A 11 -8.11 -14.18 -16.56
CA PHE A 11 -9.44 -14.54 -16.12
C PHE A 11 -10.17 -13.32 -15.55
N PRO A 12 -11.38 -12.98 -16.06
CA PRO A 12 -12.12 -11.81 -15.57
C PRO A 12 -12.44 -11.91 -14.08
N LEU A 13 -12.14 -10.86 -13.33
CA LEU A 13 -12.41 -10.78 -11.89
C LEU A 13 -13.88 -11.12 -11.55
N GLN A 14 -14.84 -10.62 -12.34
CA GLN A 14 -16.26 -10.90 -12.14
C GLN A 14 -16.58 -12.41 -12.15
N ARG A 15 -15.89 -13.19 -12.99
CA ARG A 15 -16.10 -14.64 -13.05
C ARG A 15 -15.54 -15.33 -11.80
N ILE A 16 -14.40 -14.86 -11.31
CA ILE A 16 -13.79 -15.34 -10.06
C ILE A 16 -14.74 -15.06 -8.89
N LEU A 17 -15.27 -13.85 -8.82
CA LEU A 17 -16.23 -13.43 -7.79
C LEU A 17 -17.50 -14.28 -7.80
N ASN A 18 -18.09 -14.52 -8.98
CA ASN A 18 -19.32 -15.31 -9.11
C ASN A 18 -19.17 -16.78 -8.69
N GLN A 19 -17.94 -17.30 -8.69
CA GLN A 19 -17.64 -18.69 -8.29
C GLN A 19 -17.14 -18.80 -6.84
N HIS A 20 -16.91 -17.68 -6.17
CA HIS A 20 -16.34 -17.66 -4.83
C HIS A 20 -17.39 -18.05 -3.78
N PRO A 21 -17.11 -18.96 -2.82
CA PRO A 21 -18.12 -19.45 -1.86
C PRO A 21 -18.79 -18.34 -1.01
N ASN A 22 -18.18 -17.15 -0.94
CA ASN A 22 -18.72 -15.99 -0.24
C ASN A 22 -19.33 -14.92 -1.20
N VAL A 23 -19.94 -15.31 -2.35
CA VAL A 23 -20.55 -14.36 -3.32
C VAL A 23 -21.47 -13.32 -2.64
N SER A 24 -22.13 -13.71 -1.55
CA SER A 24 -23.06 -12.84 -0.81
C SER A 24 -22.39 -11.80 0.09
N LYS A 25 -21.06 -11.85 0.28
CA LYS A 25 -20.31 -10.78 0.94
C LYS A 25 -19.74 -9.86 -0.15
N PRO A 26 -20.16 -8.58 -0.21
CA PRO A 26 -19.60 -7.61 -1.17
C PRO A 26 -18.08 -7.37 -0.97
N ALA A 27 -17.55 -7.73 0.20
CA ALA A 27 -16.19 -7.47 0.68
C ALA A 27 -15.12 -8.47 0.18
N PHE A 28 -15.12 -8.87 -1.09
CA PHE A 28 -13.99 -9.68 -1.59
C PHE A 28 -12.69 -8.85 -1.72
N LEU A 29 -12.82 -7.54 -1.93
CA LEU A 29 -11.70 -6.60 -2.04
C LEU A 29 -12.09 -5.27 -1.40
N ASP A 30 -11.78 -5.10 -0.11
CA ASP A 30 -11.92 -3.81 0.59
C ASP A 30 -10.71 -2.91 0.32
N ILE A 31 -9.58 -3.54 -0.02
CA ILE A 31 -8.29 -2.90 -0.27
C ILE A 31 -7.83 -3.23 -1.68
N SER A 32 -7.43 -2.20 -2.44
CA SER A 32 -6.74 -2.37 -3.72
C SER A 32 -5.29 -1.92 -3.65
N PHE A 33 -4.44 -2.62 -4.38
CA PHE A 33 -3.02 -2.28 -4.55
C PHE A 33 -2.70 -2.23 -6.03
N GLN A 34 -2.04 -1.16 -6.46
CA GLN A 34 -1.59 -0.99 -7.82
C GLN A 34 -0.13 -0.53 -7.85
N PHE A 35 0.68 -1.17 -8.68
CA PHE A 35 2.05 -0.76 -8.97
C PHE A 35 2.15 -0.37 -10.45
N LEU A 36 2.48 0.88 -10.71
CA LEU A 36 2.58 1.46 -12.04
C LEU A 36 4.00 1.96 -12.29
N PRO A 37 4.73 1.33 -13.21
CA PRO A 37 5.93 1.98 -13.71
C PRO A 37 5.59 3.09 -14.69
N SER A 38 6.20 4.25 -14.50
CA SER A 38 6.13 5.38 -15.42
C SER A 38 7.47 5.54 -16.15
N MET A 39 7.43 5.57 -17.48
CA MET A 39 8.54 5.97 -18.34
C MET A 39 8.08 7.11 -19.24
N THR A 40 8.81 8.22 -19.24
CA THR A 40 8.52 9.37 -20.10
C THR A 40 9.20 9.28 -21.47
N SER A 41 10.04 8.27 -21.69
CA SER A 41 10.76 8.06 -22.95
C SER A 41 10.40 6.71 -23.58
N SER A 42 10.27 6.70 -24.91
CA SER A 42 9.87 5.58 -25.79
C SER A 42 10.82 4.36 -25.79
N GLY A 43 11.66 4.22 -24.76
CA GLY A 43 12.53 3.07 -24.60
C GLY A 43 11.72 1.88 -24.10
N ASN A 44 11.65 0.81 -24.90
CA ASN A 44 11.14 -0.51 -24.54
C ASN A 44 11.99 -1.17 -23.44
N LYS A 45 12.11 -0.55 -22.26
CA LYS A 45 12.76 -1.18 -21.12
C LYS A 45 11.76 -2.15 -20.52
N LEU A 46 12.03 -3.44 -20.65
CA LEU A 46 11.24 -4.49 -20.00
C LEU A 46 11.37 -4.29 -18.49
N ILE A 47 10.24 -4.15 -17.82
CA ILE A 47 10.18 -3.93 -16.37
C ILE A 47 9.89 -5.28 -15.75
N MET A 48 10.72 -5.69 -14.80
CA MET A 48 10.63 -7.01 -14.19
C MET A 48 10.33 -6.87 -12.70
N ILE A 49 9.36 -7.63 -12.19
CA ILE A 49 9.22 -7.95 -10.76
C ILE A 49 9.59 -9.42 -10.59
N GLY A 50 10.77 -9.67 -10.03
CA GLY A 50 11.37 -11.01 -10.02
C GLY A 50 11.49 -11.53 -11.46
N ASP A 51 10.91 -12.70 -11.71
CA ASP A 51 10.94 -13.34 -13.05
C ASP A 51 9.76 -12.91 -13.94
N SER A 52 8.94 -11.96 -13.51
CA SER A 52 7.70 -11.58 -14.19
C SER A 52 7.81 -10.20 -14.83
N GLN A 53 7.48 -10.11 -16.13
CA GLN A 53 7.44 -8.85 -16.85
C GLN A 53 6.17 -8.06 -16.51
N LEU A 54 6.35 -6.79 -16.15
CA LEU A 54 5.29 -5.80 -16.08
C LEU A 54 5.14 -5.09 -17.43
N TYR A 55 3.89 -4.94 -17.85
CA TYR A 55 3.53 -4.09 -18.96
C TYR A 55 3.09 -2.74 -18.42
N SER A 56 3.70 -1.66 -18.94
CA SER A 56 3.20 -0.32 -18.65
C SER A 56 1.82 -0.19 -19.29
N ILE A 57 0.80 0.03 -18.46
CA ILE A 57 -0.51 0.45 -18.94
C ILE A 57 -0.44 1.96 -19.04
N SER A 58 -0.53 2.49 -20.26
CA SER A 58 -0.71 3.92 -20.51
C SER A 58 -1.98 4.36 -19.81
N SER A 59 -1.84 4.88 -18.60
CA SER A 59 -2.96 5.23 -17.75
C SER A 59 -3.43 6.62 -18.15
N THR A 60 -4.21 6.73 -19.24
CA THR A 60 -5.13 7.86 -19.38
C THR A 60 -6.36 7.56 -18.52
N MET A 61 -6.16 7.51 -17.20
CA MET A 61 -7.27 7.75 -16.29
C MET A 61 -7.42 9.27 -16.23
N ASN A 62 -8.21 9.83 -17.16
CA ASN A 62 -8.89 11.09 -16.93
C ASN A 62 -9.86 10.88 -15.75
N ILE A 63 -9.32 10.91 -14.54
CA ILE A 63 -10.14 11.10 -13.36
C ILE A 63 -10.55 12.57 -13.45
N ASN A 64 -11.75 12.83 -13.96
CA ASN A 64 -12.41 14.10 -13.70
C ASN A 64 -12.40 14.26 -12.17
N ASP A 65 -11.75 15.30 -11.67
CA ASP A 65 -11.49 15.54 -10.23
C ASP A 65 -12.76 15.57 -9.35
N ASN A 66 -13.95 15.50 -9.94
CA ASN A 66 -15.25 15.63 -9.27
C ASN A 66 -16.00 14.32 -8.99
N GLU A 67 -15.54 13.16 -9.47
CA GLU A 67 -16.22 11.87 -9.20
C GLU A 67 -15.22 10.75 -8.87
N ILE A 68 -14.41 10.95 -7.81
CA ILE A 68 -13.65 9.85 -7.21
C ILE A 68 -14.60 9.05 -6.32
N THR A 69 -15.50 8.28 -6.93
CA THR A 69 -16.14 7.17 -6.20
C THR A 69 -15.09 6.09 -6.02
N ASN A 70 -14.46 6.06 -4.84
CA ASN A 70 -13.52 4.99 -4.53
C ASN A 70 -14.30 3.68 -4.52
N LYS A 71 -14.03 2.81 -5.50
CA LYS A 71 -14.68 1.49 -5.63
C LYS A 71 -14.26 0.54 -4.49
N TYR A 72 -13.25 0.93 -3.72
CA TYR A 72 -12.68 0.22 -2.60
C TYR A 72 -12.78 1.09 -1.35
N ASP A 73 -12.80 0.48 -0.17
CA ASP A 73 -12.71 1.23 1.09
C ASP A 73 -11.35 1.93 1.21
N PHE A 74 -10.30 1.31 0.65
CA PHE A 74 -8.94 1.80 0.64
C PHE A 74 -8.19 1.38 -0.65
N SER A 75 -7.33 2.27 -1.16
CA SER A 75 -6.50 2.01 -2.33
C SER A 75 -5.10 2.58 -2.12
N LEU A 76 -4.08 1.79 -2.46
CA LEU A 76 -2.68 2.21 -2.50
C LEU A 76 -2.18 2.08 -3.94
N GLN A 77 -1.79 3.20 -4.52
CA GLN A 77 -1.13 3.26 -5.81
C GLN A 77 0.34 3.63 -5.61
N ILE A 78 1.25 2.82 -6.12
CA ILE A 78 2.68 3.12 -6.15
C ILE A 78 3.07 3.36 -7.60
N GLN A 79 3.63 4.54 -7.87
CA GLN A 79 4.22 4.88 -9.14
C GLN A 79 5.74 4.85 -9.02
N HIS A 80 6.41 4.12 -9.92
CA HIS A 80 7.87 4.13 -10.03
C HIS A 80 8.30 4.92 -11.25
N ASP A 81 8.88 6.10 -11.03
CA ASP A 81 9.56 6.84 -12.09
C ASP A 81 10.93 6.21 -12.31
N LEU A 82 11.09 5.53 -13.45
CA LEU A 82 12.31 4.83 -13.80
C LEU A 82 13.45 5.75 -14.28
N ASN A 83 13.15 7.00 -14.64
CA ASN A 83 14.18 7.95 -15.09
C ASN A 83 14.97 8.49 -13.89
N ILE A 84 14.25 8.85 -12.83
CA ILE A 84 14.85 9.39 -11.59
C ILE A 84 14.97 8.35 -10.47
N ASN A 85 14.48 7.14 -10.73
CA ASN A 85 14.44 6.02 -9.77
C ASN A 85 13.76 6.38 -8.44
N GLN A 86 12.58 7.02 -8.53
CA GLN A 86 11.80 7.42 -7.35
C GLN A 86 10.44 6.73 -7.31
N LEU A 87 10.00 6.41 -6.09
CA LEU A 87 8.66 5.91 -5.83
C LEU A 87 7.78 7.06 -5.33
N SER A 88 6.63 7.24 -5.96
CA SER A 88 5.55 8.10 -5.47
C SER A 88 4.38 7.22 -5.05
N CYS A 89 3.79 7.49 -3.89
CA CYS A 89 2.68 6.70 -3.37
C CYS A 89 1.46 7.58 -3.19
N THR A 90 0.31 7.12 -3.66
CA THR A 90 -0.99 7.77 -3.48
C THR A 90 -1.91 6.83 -2.72
N ILE A 91 -2.46 7.32 -1.62
CA ILE A 91 -3.46 6.60 -0.83
C ILE A 91 -4.81 7.30 -1.01
N ASN A 92 -5.82 6.55 -1.46
CA ASN A 92 -7.21 7.02 -1.47
C ASN A 92 -8.05 6.10 -0.59
N ALA A 93 -8.93 6.67 0.21
CA ALA A 93 -9.82 5.90 1.09
C ALA A 93 -11.22 6.52 1.11
N SER A 94 -12.23 5.72 1.44
CA SER A 94 -13.61 6.18 1.59
C SER A 94 -13.74 7.09 2.81
N LEU A 95 -14.27 8.31 2.62
CA LEU A 95 -14.53 9.24 3.73
C LEU A 95 -15.70 8.81 4.62
N ASP A 96 -16.53 7.86 4.15
CA ASP A 96 -17.58 7.25 4.97
C ASP A 96 -16.99 6.34 6.07
N LEU A 97 -15.78 5.83 5.86
CA LEU A 97 -15.09 4.90 6.76
C LEU A 97 -13.87 5.50 7.46
N PHE A 98 -13.20 6.46 6.82
CA PHE A 98 -11.96 7.04 7.31
C PHE A 98 -12.04 8.56 7.35
N ASN A 99 -11.65 9.15 8.48
CA ASN A 99 -11.39 10.59 8.51
C ASN A 99 -10.01 10.90 7.88
N VAL A 100 -9.83 12.14 7.43
CA VAL A 100 -8.61 12.59 6.75
C VAL A 100 -7.35 12.40 7.62
N GLU A 101 -7.45 12.66 8.93
CA GLU A 101 -6.32 12.49 9.86
C GLU A 101 -5.88 11.02 9.96
N THR A 102 -6.81 10.08 9.88
CA THR A 102 -6.51 8.64 9.88
C THR A 102 -5.79 8.24 8.60
N ILE A 103 -6.22 8.76 7.46
CA ILE A 103 -5.55 8.52 6.17
C ILE A 103 -4.12 9.05 6.20
N ASP A 104 -3.91 10.25 6.77
CA ASP A 104 -2.58 10.83 6.93
C ASP A 104 -1.69 9.97 7.85
N LYS A 105 -2.22 9.50 8.99
CA LYS A 105 -1.49 8.58 9.88
C LYS A 105 -1.15 7.26 9.20
N ILE A 106 -2.07 6.67 8.43
CA ILE A 106 -1.81 5.45 7.65
C ILE A 106 -0.67 5.72 6.65
N SER A 107 -0.68 6.87 5.98
CA SER A 107 0.35 7.28 5.02
C SER A 107 1.73 7.42 5.68
N GLN A 108 1.79 8.06 6.84
CA GLN A 108 3.02 8.19 7.63
C GLN A 108 3.55 6.82 8.09
N ARG A 109 2.66 5.93 8.54
CA ARG A 109 3.03 4.57 8.97
C ARG A 109 3.53 3.73 7.81
N PHE A 110 2.87 3.80 6.65
CA PHE A 110 3.32 3.13 5.43
C PHE A 110 4.70 3.61 5.00
N HIS A 111 4.93 4.94 5.04
CA HIS A 111 6.23 5.52 4.75
C HIS A 111 7.31 5.04 5.74
N SER A 112 7.02 5.02 7.04
CA SER A 112 7.94 4.53 8.07
C SER A 112 8.32 3.06 7.86
N ILE A 113 7.34 2.19 7.60
CA ILE A 113 7.60 0.77 7.32
C ILE A 113 8.42 0.60 6.03
N SER A 114 8.10 1.36 4.99
CA SER A 114 8.84 1.34 3.73
C SER A 114 10.30 1.73 3.93
N ASN A 115 10.56 2.77 4.74
CA ASN A 115 11.92 3.16 5.09
C ASN A 115 12.64 2.08 5.92
N GLN A 116 11.96 1.44 6.87
CA GLN A 116 12.56 0.34 7.65
C GLN A 116 12.93 -0.85 6.75
N LEU A 117 12.07 -1.21 5.80
CA LEU A 117 12.29 -2.32 4.86
C LEU A 117 13.37 -2.02 3.81
N LEU A 118 13.41 -0.78 3.31
CA LEU A 118 14.24 -0.40 2.15
C LEU A 118 15.52 0.37 2.56
N SER A 119 15.73 0.63 3.85
CA SER A 119 16.93 1.31 4.33
C SER A 119 18.18 0.51 3.99
N SER A 120 19.11 1.16 3.30
CA SER A 120 20.38 0.60 2.82
C SER A 120 21.44 0.41 3.92
N ILE A 121 21.05 0.56 5.19
CA ILE A 121 21.98 0.62 6.32
C ILE A 121 22.35 -0.79 6.83
N ASP A 122 21.53 -1.81 6.55
CA ASP A 122 21.81 -3.22 6.89
C ASP A 122 21.07 -4.14 5.90
N ASP A 123 21.37 -5.44 5.89
CA ASP A 123 20.61 -6.53 5.22
C ASP A 123 19.18 -6.67 5.83
N GLN A 124 18.44 -5.56 5.97
CA GLN A 124 17.12 -5.49 6.59
C GLN A 124 16.07 -6.28 5.81
N THR A 125 16.34 -6.62 4.54
CA THR A 125 15.54 -7.57 3.76
C THR A 125 15.43 -8.95 4.42
N ASN A 126 16.36 -9.31 5.31
CA ASN A 126 16.34 -10.56 6.08
C ASN A 126 15.73 -10.40 7.48
N LYS A 127 15.38 -9.18 7.92
CA LYS A 127 14.70 -9.00 9.20
C LYS A 127 13.28 -9.55 9.11
N PRO A 128 12.82 -10.25 10.15
CA PRO A 128 11.47 -10.77 10.16
C PRO A 128 10.47 -9.62 10.25
N ILE A 129 9.34 -9.75 9.54
CA ILE A 129 8.31 -8.70 9.43
C ILE A 129 7.80 -8.24 10.81
N HIS A 130 7.78 -9.12 11.81
CA HIS A 130 7.30 -8.81 13.16
C HIS A 130 8.22 -7.87 13.96
N GLU A 131 9.46 -7.65 13.51
CA GLU A 131 10.37 -6.67 14.12
C GLU A 131 10.16 -5.25 13.59
N LEU A 132 9.39 -5.08 12.51
CA LEU A 132 9.07 -3.78 11.95
C LEU A 132 8.06 -3.05 12.84
N SER A 133 8.34 -1.79 13.17
CA SER A 133 7.43 -0.98 13.95
C SER A 133 6.45 -0.23 13.05
N ILE A 134 5.16 -0.44 13.28
CA ILE A 134 4.07 0.39 12.72
C ILE A 134 3.77 1.63 13.57
N ILE A 135 4.36 1.73 14.76
CA ILE A 135 4.13 2.85 15.69
C ILE A 135 5.05 3.99 15.30
N LEU A 136 4.48 5.19 15.16
CA LEU A 136 5.23 6.41 14.87
C LEU A 136 5.93 6.95 16.13
N SER A 137 7.03 7.69 15.95
CA SER A 137 7.81 8.18 17.10
C SER A 137 7.01 9.08 18.04
N ASN A 138 6.14 9.95 17.49
CA ASN A 138 5.24 10.78 18.29
C ASN A 138 4.23 9.96 19.12
N GLU A 139 3.73 8.85 18.57
CA GLU A 139 2.83 7.93 19.28
C GLU A 139 3.55 7.21 20.41
N GLN A 140 4.82 6.82 20.21
CA GLN A 140 5.64 6.24 21.27
C GLN A 140 5.79 7.20 22.46
N TYR A 141 6.06 8.48 22.20
CA TYR A 141 6.12 9.50 23.27
C TYR A 141 4.78 9.67 23.99
N LEU A 142 3.66 9.65 23.27
CA LEU A 142 2.32 9.74 23.86
C LEU A 142 2.02 8.51 24.74
N MET A 143 2.38 7.31 24.28
CA MET A 143 2.21 6.09 25.07
C MET A 143 3.04 6.14 26.36
N GLN A 144 4.28 6.64 26.29
CA GLN A 144 5.13 6.81 27.46
C GLN A 144 4.56 7.83 28.44
N SER A 145 4.01 8.95 27.96
CA SER A 145 3.42 9.97 28.83
C SER A 145 2.13 9.47 29.51
N MET A 146 1.28 8.73 28.81
CA MET A 146 0.07 8.11 29.39
C MET A 146 0.41 7.05 30.44
N ASN A 147 1.52 6.33 30.27
CA ASN A 147 1.98 5.30 31.22
C ASN A 147 2.69 5.88 32.45
N ASN A 148 2.83 7.21 32.56
CA ASN A 148 3.40 7.86 33.75
C ASN A 148 2.37 7.93 34.89
N THR A 149 1.93 6.78 35.36
CA THR A 149 0.95 6.62 36.45
C THR A 149 1.61 6.31 37.79
N GLN A 150 2.93 6.49 37.90
CA GLN A 150 3.67 6.22 39.14
C GLN A 150 3.30 7.27 40.18
N VAL A 151 2.50 6.85 41.16
CA VAL A 151 2.15 7.63 42.34
C VAL A 151 2.78 6.95 43.55
N PRO A 152 3.48 7.68 44.44
CA PRO A 152 4.03 7.07 45.64
C PRO A 152 2.89 6.56 46.53
N PHE A 153 2.96 5.28 46.91
CA PHE A 153 2.06 4.72 47.90
C PHE A 153 2.60 5.00 49.31
N PRO A 154 1.75 5.45 50.26
CA PRO A 154 2.16 5.59 51.64
C PRO A 154 2.48 4.21 52.24
N SER A 155 3.62 4.14 52.93
CA SER A 155 4.11 2.96 53.68
C SER A 155 3.25 2.64 54.90
#